data_AF-A0A5N1GPP6-F1
#
_entry.id   AF-A0A5N1GPP6-F1
#
_cell.length_a   1.000
_cell.length_b   1.000
_cell.length_c   1.000
_cell.angle_alpha   90.00
_cell.angle_beta   90.00
_cell.angle_gamma   90.00
#
_symmetry.space_group_name_H-M   'P 1'
#
loop_
_entity.id
_entity.type
_entity.pdbx_description
1 polymer ?
#
loop_
_entity_poly.entity_id
_entity_poly.type
_entity_poly.pdbx_seq_one_letter_code
_entity_poly.pdbx_strand_id
1 'polypeptide(L)'
;MRSNRKHSPAELANYIHLYKEGISYDELCDQYGLSITSSVFRRYYLKYLEHGFAGLESQIKNNSYSEQFKQKVVQEYLKKEISSLKLARKYNIPSDSTVRNWIIKYTKGEELKDYHPKPEVYTMKGQKKTYLEKIDVVKDFLELGMSYKETAEKHKVSYNNVYSWVQKYKKYGPNGLIDSRGRRKPSIIQTEEEKLRTELAALKARNEYLETENAALKKLKEVERELMSGGQNTKRNLKQSKN
;
A
#
# COMPACT_ATOMS: atom_id res chain seq x y z
N MET A 1 -5.32 -18.15 -7.45
CA MET A 1 -5.63 -16.83 -8.05
C MET A 1 -6.54 -17.07 -9.23
N ARG A 2 -7.73 -16.47 -9.26
CA ARG A 2 -8.62 -16.56 -10.42
C ARG A 2 -7.99 -15.77 -11.58
N SER A 3 -7.83 -16.43 -12.73
CA SER A 3 -7.28 -15.79 -13.93
C SER A 3 -8.23 -14.69 -14.39
N ASN A 4 -7.75 -13.44 -14.45
CA ASN A 4 -8.52 -12.31 -15.00
C ASN A 4 -8.53 -12.31 -16.54
N ARG A 5 -8.37 -13.50 -17.15
CA ARG A 5 -8.39 -13.67 -18.62
C ARG A 5 -9.83 -13.82 -19.06
N LYS A 6 -10.21 -13.03 -20.06
CA LYS A 6 -11.54 -13.09 -20.69
C LYS A 6 -11.75 -14.33 -21.56
N HIS A 7 -10.67 -14.90 -22.09
CA HIS A 7 -10.72 -16.08 -22.95
C HIS A 7 -9.66 -17.11 -22.56
N SER A 8 -10.01 -18.39 -22.73
CA SER A 8 -9.08 -19.51 -22.55
C SER A 8 -8.04 -19.57 -23.70
N PRO A 9 -6.88 -20.23 -23.52
CA PRO A 9 -5.94 -20.45 -24.60
C PRO A 9 -6.54 -21.18 -25.81
N ALA A 10 -7.47 -22.10 -25.57
CA ALA A 10 -8.17 -22.85 -26.62
C ALA A 10 -9.13 -21.96 -27.42
N GLU A 11 -9.92 -21.12 -26.74
CA GLU A 11 -10.78 -20.13 -27.41
C GLU A 11 -9.95 -19.17 -28.27
N LEU A 12 -8.83 -18.66 -27.72
CA LEU A 12 -7.92 -17.79 -28.47
C LEU A 12 -7.32 -18.49 -29.70
N ALA A 13 -6.98 -19.77 -29.61
CA ALA A 13 -6.49 -20.54 -30.74
C ALA A 13 -7.56 -20.68 -31.84
N ASN A 14 -8.82 -20.91 -31.45
CA ASN A 14 -9.94 -20.99 -32.39
C ASN A 14 -10.16 -19.66 -33.11
N TYR A 15 -10.20 -18.53 -32.38
CA TYR A 15 -10.31 -17.21 -32.99
C TYR A 15 -9.15 -16.90 -33.95
N ILE A 16 -7.93 -17.34 -33.60
CA ILE A 16 -6.76 -17.20 -34.47
C ILE A 16 -6.88 -18.06 -35.73
N HIS A 17 -7.43 -19.27 -35.64
CA HIS A 17 -7.69 -20.12 -36.80
C HIS A 17 -8.67 -19.45 -37.77
N LEU A 18 -9.83 -19.01 -37.25
CA LEU A 18 -10.84 -18.28 -38.01
C LEU A 18 -10.26 -17.02 -38.67
N TYR A 19 -9.43 -16.27 -37.95
CA TYR A 19 -8.73 -15.11 -38.50
C TYR A 19 -7.78 -15.46 -39.66
N LYS A 20 -7.13 -16.63 -39.61
CA LYS A 20 -6.26 -17.12 -40.70
C LYS A 20 -7.06 -17.61 -41.91
N GLU A 21 -8.30 -18.04 -41.71
CA GLU A 21 -9.24 -18.43 -42.78
C GLU A 21 -9.85 -17.22 -43.50
N GLY A 22 -9.57 -16.00 -43.03
CA GLY A 22 -9.96 -14.75 -43.68
C GLY A 22 -11.06 -13.98 -42.95
N ILE A 23 -11.53 -14.48 -41.80
CA ILE A 23 -12.52 -13.77 -40.98
C ILE A 23 -11.88 -12.52 -40.37
N SER A 24 -12.54 -11.38 -40.52
CA SER A 24 -12.06 -10.10 -40.01
C SER A 24 -12.11 -10.03 -38.48
N TYR A 25 -11.32 -9.14 -37.89
CA TYR A 25 -11.37 -8.92 -36.43
C TYR A 25 -12.75 -8.47 -35.96
N ASP A 26 -13.43 -7.62 -36.74
CA ASP A 26 -14.74 -7.09 -36.39
C ASP A 26 -15.80 -8.23 -36.37
N GLU A 27 -15.76 -9.13 -37.36
CA GLU A 27 -16.62 -10.33 -37.36
C GLU A 27 -16.34 -11.26 -36.17
N LEU A 28 -15.07 -11.42 -35.76
CA LEU A 28 -14.74 -12.20 -34.56
C LEU A 28 -15.35 -11.60 -33.29
N CYS A 29 -15.41 -10.27 -33.20
CA CYS A 29 -16.04 -9.57 -32.09
C CYS A 29 -17.56 -9.72 -32.11
N ASP A 30 -18.18 -9.43 -33.26
CA ASP A 30 -19.63 -9.30 -33.39
C ASP A 30 -20.34 -10.66 -33.42
N GLN A 31 -19.78 -11.64 -34.13
CA GLN A 31 -20.41 -12.94 -34.35
C GLN A 31 -19.87 -14.04 -33.44
N TYR A 32 -18.57 -14.02 -33.15
CA TYR A 32 -17.91 -15.09 -32.41
C TYR A 32 -17.61 -14.72 -30.93
N GLY A 33 -17.97 -13.51 -30.51
CA GLY A 33 -17.91 -13.08 -29.11
C GLY A 33 -16.50 -12.76 -28.59
N LEU A 34 -15.56 -12.40 -29.48
CA LEU A 34 -14.22 -11.97 -29.07
C LEU A 34 -14.30 -10.66 -28.26
N SER A 35 -14.01 -10.74 -26.97
CA SER A 35 -14.20 -9.63 -26.02
C SER A 35 -12.92 -8.87 -25.65
N ILE A 36 -11.87 -9.05 -26.43
CA ILE A 36 -10.55 -8.42 -26.25
C ILE A 36 -10.29 -7.40 -27.35
N THR A 37 -9.50 -6.37 -27.03
CA THR A 37 -9.15 -5.32 -27.99
C THR A 37 -8.26 -5.84 -29.12
N SER A 38 -8.33 -5.20 -30.29
CA SER A 38 -7.58 -5.56 -31.49
C SER A 38 -6.06 -5.66 -31.23
N SER A 39 -5.51 -4.74 -30.44
CA SER A 39 -4.09 -4.76 -30.06
C SER A 39 -3.70 -5.98 -29.21
N VAL A 40 -4.59 -6.42 -28.31
CA VAL A 40 -4.36 -7.60 -27.46
C VAL A 40 -4.53 -8.88 -28.28
N PHE A 41 -5.54 -8.94 -29.16
CA PHE A 41 -5.72 -10.06 -30.09
C PHE A 41 -4.52 -10.20 -31.03
N ARG A 42 -4.07 -9.11 -31.64
CA ARG A 42 -2.88 -9.08 -32.49
C ARG A 42 -1.63 -9.59 -31.76
N ARG A 43 -1.47 -9.27 -30.47
CA ARG A 43 -0.37 -9.79 -29.66
C ARG A 43 -0.46 -11.31 -29.47
N TYR A 44 -1.65 -11.86 -29.23
CA TYR A 44 -1.85 -13.31 -29.15
C TYR A 44 -1.60 -13.99 -30.49
N TYR A 45 -2.13 -13.43 -31.58
CA TYR A 45 -1.89 -13.89 -32.94
C TYR A 45 -0.39 -13.98 -33.26
N LEU A 46 0.36 -12.90 -33.01
CA LEU A 46 1.80 -12.87 -33.26
C LEU A 46 2.59 -13.86 -32.39
N LYS A 47 2.16 -14.10 -31.14
CA LYS A 47 2.77 -15.13 -30.29
C LYS A 47 2.47 -16.54 -30.78
N TYR A 48 1.25 -16.77 -31.26
CA TYR A 48 0.85 -18.05 -31.83
C TYR A 48 1.62 -18.36 -33.12
N LEU A 49 1.89 -17.35 -33.95
CA LEU A 49 2.73 -17.56 -35.14
C LEU A 49 4.18 -17.96 -34.81
N GLU A 50 4.76 -17.43 -33.73
CA GLU A 50 6.15 -17.74 -33.35
C GLU A 50 6.29 -19.02 -32.49
N HIS A 51 5.33 -19.29 -31.60
CA HIS A 51 5.43 -20.35 -30.58
C HIS A 51 4.28 -21.35 -30.59
N GLY A 52 3.35 -21.24 -31.54
CA GLY A 52 2.15 -22.08 -31.60
C GLY A 52 1.26 -21.92 -30.36
N PHE A 53 0.61 -23.02 -29.98
CA PHE A 53 -0.30 -23.06 -28.83
C PHE A 53 0.39 -22.66 -27.50
N ALA A 54 1.66 -23.03 -27.32
CA ALA A 54 2.44 -22.70 -26.12
C ALA A 54 2.57 -21.18 -25.89
N GLY A 55 2.48 -20.36 -26.95
CA GLY A 55 2.49 -18.90 -26.85
C GLY A 55 1.21 -18.31 -26.25
N LEU A 56 0.12 -19.07 -26.20
CA LEU A 56 -1.19 -18.66 -25.64
C LEU A 56 -1.37 -19.08 -24.18
N GLU A 57 -0.58 -20.03 -23.70
CA GLU A 57 -0.68 -20.53 -22.33
C GLU A 57 -0.33 -19.46 -21.29
N SER A 58 -1.05 -19.48 -20.17
CA SER A 58 -0.69 -18.69 -18.99
C SER A 58 0.27 -19.47 -18.13
N GLN A 59 1.41 -18.86 -17.79
CA GLN A 59 2.29 -19.42 -16.78
C GLN A 59 1.65 -19.25 -15.40
N ILE A 60 1.63 -20.35 -14.62
CA ILE A 60 1.10 -20.36 -13.25
C ILE A 60 2.07 -19.68 -12.28
N LYS A 61 3.38 -19.76 -12.59
CA LYS A 61 4.46 -19.18 -11.79
C LYS A 61 5.09 -18.00 -12.53
N ASN A 62 5.74 -17.13 -11.76
CA ASN A 62 6.53 -16.04 -12.34
C ASN A 62 7.75 -16.61 -13.08
N ASN A 63 8.06 -16.05 -14.25
CA ASN A 63 9.27 -16.42 -14.98
C ASN A 63 10.51 -15.93 -14.23
N SER A 64 11.50 -16.81 -14.11
CA SER A 64 12.86 -16.45 -13.70
C SER A 64 13.77 -16.55 -14.92
N TYR A 65 14.72 -15.63 -15.01
CA TYR A 65 15.67 -15.55 -16.10
C TYR A 65 17.08 -15.46 -15.51
N SER A 66 17.99 -16.27 -16.06
CA SER A 66 19.39 -16.22 -15.66
C SER A 66 20.07 -14.95 -16.17
N GLU A 67 21.14 -14.54 -15.51
CA GLU A 67 22.01 -13.43 -15.88
C GLU A 67 22.53 -13.63 -17.29
N GLN A 68 23.08 -14.80 -17.59
CA GLN A 68 23.58 -15.15 -18.92
C GLN A 68 22.50 -14.97 -19.99
N PHE A 69 21.26 -15.37 -19.70
CA PHE A 69 20.15 -15.18 -20.61
C PHE A 69 19.81 -13.69 -20.79
N LYS A 70 19.73 -12.91 -19.71
CA LYS A 70 19.47 -11.46 -19.78
C LYS A 70 20.54 -10.74 -20.58
N GLN A 71 21.81 -11.06 -20.34
CA GLN A 71 22.95 -10.52 -21.09
C GLN A 71 22.84 -10.86 -22.57
N LYS A 72 22.51 -12.10 -22.93
CA LYS A 72 22.27 -12.51 -24.33
C LYS A 72 21.19 -11.66 -25.00
N VAL A 73 20.06 -11.42 -24.33
CA VAL A 73 18.96 -10.60 -24.87
C VAL A 73 19.40 -9.15 -25.08
N VAL A 74 20.12 -8.56 -24.12
CA VAL A 74 20.62 -7.18 -24.23
C VAL A 74 21.68 -7.05 -25.33
N GLN A 75 22.60 -8.01 -25.44
CA GLN A 75 23.58 -8.03 -26.53
C GLN A 75 22.92 -8.13 -27.90
N GLU A 76 21.84 -8.91 -28.03
CA GLU A 76 21.09 -8.98 -29.29
C GLU A 76 20.40 -7.65 -29.62
N TYR A 77 19.87 -6.95 -28.61
CA TYR A 77 19.32 -5.60 -28.78
C TYR A 77 20.36 -4.63 -29.35
N LEU A 78 21.57 -4.64 -28.79
CA LEU A 78 22.67 -3.75 -29.21
C LEU A 78 23.20 -4.08 -30.61
N LYS A 79 23.19 -5.37 -31.01
CA LYS A 79 23.76 -5.81 -32.29
C LYS A 79 22.82 -5.67 -33.49
N LYS A 80 21.50 -5.79 -33.29
CA LYS A 80 20.55 -6.03 -34.39
C LYS A 80 19.46 -4.96 -34.58
N GLU A 81 19.50 -3.84 -33.86
CA GLU A 81 18.45 -2.81 -33.86
C GLU A 81 17.02 -3.37 -33.69
N ILE A 82 16.89 -4.52 -33.02
CA ILE A 82 15.59 -5.17 -32.81
C ILE A 82 14.90 -4.48 -31.64
N SER A 83 13.63 -4.10 -31.81
CA SER A 83 12.87 -3.49 -30.71
C SER A 83 12.68 -4.45 -29.52
N SER A 84 12.55 -3.91 -28.31
CA SER A 84 12.27 -4.70 -27.10
C SER A 84 11.02 -5.57 -27.22
N LEU A 85 10.02 -5.11 -27.98
CA LEU A 85 8.80 -5.87 -28.28
C LEU A 85 9.09 -7.12 -29.11
N LYS A 86 9.89 -6.99 -30.17
CA LYS A 86 10.27 -8.13 -31.01
C LYS A 86 11.13 -9.12 -30.25
N LEU A 87 12.08 -8.65 -29.42
CA LEU A 87 12.89 -9.53 -28.56
C LEU A 87 12.03 -10.27 -27.54
N ALA A 88 11.09 -9.57 -26.89
CA ALA A 88 10.20 -10.21 -25.92
C ALA A 88 9.37 -11.31 -26.59
N ARG A 89 8.88 -11.08 -27.81
CA ARG A 89 8.15 -12.09 -28.56
C ARG A 89 9.05 -13.26 -28.96
N LYS A 90 10.22 -12.99 -29.54
CA LYS A 90 11.20 -14.01 -29.97
C LYS A 90 11.57 -14.97 -28.84
N TYR A 91 11.77 -14.45 -27.64
CA TYR A 91 12.17 -15.21 -26.46
C TYR A 91 10.99 -15.65 -25.58
N ASN A 92 9.76 -15.49 -26.05
CA ASN A 92 8.53 -15.77 -25.30
C ASN A 92 8.48 -15.13 -23.89
N ILE A 93 9.03 -13.92 -23.78
CA ILE A 93 8.95 -13.09 -22.57
C ILE A 93 7.55 -12.45 -22.55
N PRO A 94 6.79 -12.58 -21.45
CA PRO A 94 5.40 -12.14 -21.42
C PRO A 94 5.17 -10.67 -21.73
N SER A 95 6.12 -9.81 -21.37
CA SER A 95 6.06 -8.35 -21.49
C SER A 95 7.35 -7.77 -22.05
N ASP A 96 7.22 -6.84 -23.01
CA ASP A 96 8.34 -6.08 -23.56
C ASP A 96 8.99 -5.14 -22.53
N SER A 97 8.23 -4.73 -21.51
CA SER A 97 8.75 -3.95 -20.39
C SER A 97 9.81 -4.71 -19.60
N THR A 98 9.74 -6.05 -19.55
CA THR A 98 10.79 -6.88 -18.92
C THR A 98 12.11 -6.71 -19.64
N VAL A 99 12.10 -6.78 -20.98
CA VAL A 99 13.30 -6.58 -21.81
C VAL A 99 13.80 -5.14 -21.71
N ARG A 100 12.89 -4.16 -21.79
CA ARG A 100 13.21 -2.73 -21.64
C ARG A 100 13.91 -2.46 -20.31
N ASN A 101 13.45 -3.05 -19.21
CA ASN A 101 14.07 -2.89 -17.90
C ASN A 101 15.49 -3.48 -17.85
N TRP A 102 15.75 -4.61 -18.51
CA TRP A 102 17.12 -5.16 -18.59
C TRP A 102 18.05 -4.24 -19.38
N ILE A 103 17.58 -3.69 -20.50
CA ILE A 103 18.34 -2.73 -21.29
C ILE A 103 18.66 -1.48 -20.46
N ILE A 104 17.66 -0.89 -19.79
CA ILE A 104 17.86 0.29 -18.94
C ILE A 104 18.91 0.03 -17.86
N LYS A 105 18.83 -1.11 -17.17
CA LYS A 105 19.80 -1.48 -16.14
C LYS A 105 21.21 -1.58 -16.70
N TYR A 106 21.36 -2.28 -17.82
CA TYR A 106 22.64 -2.40 -18.51
C TYR A 106 23.21 -1.05 -18.92
N THR A 107 22.40 -0.16 -19.52
CA THR A 107 22.83 1.19 -19.92
C THR A 107 23.24 2.06 -18.73
N LYS A 108 22.66 1.85 -17.56
CA LYS A 108 23.05 2.52 -16.30
C LYS A 108 24.31 1.95 -15.65
N GLY A 109 24.89 0.87 -16.20
CA GLY A 109 26.01 0.17 -15.59
C GLY A 109 25.62 -0.73 -14.41
N GLU A 110 24.33 -1.03 -14.23
CA GLU A 110 23.88 -1.97 -13.20
C GLU A 110 24.01 -3.42 -13.69
N GLU A 111 24.52 -4.31 -12.83
CA GLU A 111 24.63 -5.74 -13.12
C GLU A 111 23.27 -6.43 -13.24
N LEU A 112 23.15 -7.31 -14.25
CA LEU A 112 21.94 -8.10 -14.50
C LEU A 112 21.92 -9.40 -13.70
N LYS A 113 21.78 -9.28 -12.38
CA LYS A 113 21.85 -10.44 -11.46
C LYS A 113 20.74 -11.47 -11.68
N ASP A 114 21.05 -12.73 -11.32
CA ASP A 114 20.08 -13.82 -11.20
C ASP A 114 18.95 -13.49 -10.21
N TYR A 115 17.76 -14.06 -10.49
CA TYR A 115 16.65 -13.98 -9.53
C TYR A 115 16.75 -15.15 -8.55
N HIS A 116 17.30 -14.87 -7.37
CA HIS A 116 17.29 -15.79 -6.23
C HIS A 116 16.23 -15.32 -5.22
N PRO A 117 14.97 -15.79 -5.33
CA PRO A 117 14.01 -15.57 -4.27
C PRO A 117 14.51 -16.33 -3.03
N LYS A 118 14.62 -15.62 -1.89
CA LYS A 118 14.79 -16.23 -0.57
C LYS A 118 13.42 -16.27 0.12
N PRO A 119 12.53 -17.23 -0.23
CA PRO A 119 11.18 -17.29 0.34
C PRO A 119 11.22 -17.43 1.87
N GLU A 120 12.29 -17.99 2.43
CA GLU A 120 12.52 -18.14 3.87
C GLU A 120 12.41 -16.79 4.58
N VAL A 121 12.94 -15.72 3.98
CA VAL A 121 12.91 -14.36 4.53
C VAL A 121 11.49 -13.82 4.68
N TYR A 122 10.56 -14.28 3.83
CA TYR A 122 9.14 -13.90 3.88
C TYR A 122 8.31 -14.82 4.78
N THR A 123 8.73 -16.05 5.02
CA THR A 123 8.04 -17.02 5.89
C THR A 123 8.57 -17.04 7.33
N MET A 124 9.68 -16.34 7.61
CA MET A 124 10.23 -16.16 8.96
C MET A 124 9.16 -15.62 9.92
N LYS A 125 8.97 -16.33 11.04
CA LYS A 125 8.11 -15.88 12.14
C LYS A 125 8.71 -14.63 12.79
N GLY A 126 7.85 -13.67 13.14
CA GLY A 126 8.28 -12.45 13.81
C GLY A 126 8.86 -12.76 15.19
N GLN A 127 10.18 -12.62 15.34
CA GLN A 127 10.82 -12.65 16.66
C GLN A 127 10.60 -11.32 17.38
N LYS A 128 10.35 -11.39 18.70
CA LYS A 128 10.33 -10.20 19.55
C LYS A 128 11.76 -9.69 19.68
N LYS A 129 11.99 -8.46 19.21
CA LYS A 129 13.26 -7.74 19.36
C LYS A 129 13.08 -6.55 20.28
N THR A 130 14.10 -6.28 21.09
CA THR A 130 14.18 -5.13 21.98
C THR A 130 14.30 -3.83 21.18
N TYR A 131 14.06 -2.69 21.84
CA TYR A 131 14.15 -1.38 21.19
C TYR A 131 15.55 -1.09 20.63
N LEU A 132 16.60 -1.44 21.37
CA LEU A 132 17.99 -1.25 20.94
C LEU A 132 18.31 -2.13 19.72
N GLU A 133 17.91 -3.40 19.73
CA GLU A 133 18.10 -4.28 18.57
C GLU A 133 17.36 -3.77 17.32
N LYS A 134 16.18 -3.14 17.48
CA LYS A 134 15.47 -2.53 16.35
C LYS A 134 16.22 -1.32 15.79
N ILE A 135 16.87 -0.53 16.64
CA ILE A 135 17.70 0.60 16.20
C ILE A 135 18.89 0.07 15.40
N ASP A 136 19.58 -0.96 15.90
CA ASP A 136 20.71 -1.57 15.19
C ASP A 136 20.30 -2.11 13.83
N VAL A 137 19.16 -2.81 13.73
CA VAL A 137 18.63 -3.30 12.45
C VAL A 137 18.44 -2.15 11.44
N VAL A 138 17.93 -1.01 11.89
CA VAL A 138 17.68 0.13 11.01
C VAL A 138 18.96 0.88 10.66
N LYS A 139 19.89 1.03 11.62
CA LYS A 139 21.21 1.62 11.37
C LYS A 139 22.00 0.78 10.37
N ASP A 140 22.04 -0.52 10.57
CA ASP A 140 22.68 -1.46 9.65
C ASP A 140 22.10 -1.34 8.24
N PHE A 141 20.78 -1.17 8.09
CA PHE A 141 20.17 -0.92 6.78
C PHE A 141 20.59 0.42 6.15
N LEU A 142 20.67 1.50 6.94
CA LEU A 142 20.97 2.85 6.46
C LEU A 142 22.46 3.09 6.21
N GLU A 143 23.33 2.54 7.05
CA GLU A 143 24.79 2.72 7.00
C GLU A 143 25.47 1.78 6.02
N LEU A 144 25.05 0.50 5.98
CA LEU A 144 25.66 -0.50 5.10
C LEU A 144 25.00 -0.57 3.72
N GLY A 145 23.91 0.17 3.51
CA GLY A 145 23.15 0.15 2.25
C GLY A 145 22.58 -1.23 1.89
N MET A 146 22.43 -2.12 2.88
CA MET A 146 21.97 -3.49 2.67
C MET A 146 20.54 -3.53 2.14
N SER A 147 20.22 -4.55 1.35
CA SER A 147 18.85 -4.83 0.95
C SER A 147 18.02 -5.26 2.17
N TYR A 148 16.72 -4.96 2.16
CA TYR A 148 15.78 -5.41 3.20
C TYR A 148 15.85 -6.93 3.48
N LYS A 149 16.16 -7.73 2.45
CA LYS A 149 16.33 -9.17 2.58
C LYS A 149 17.60 -9.55 3.35
N GLU A 150 18.70 -8.89 3.05
CA GLU A 150 20.01 -9.13 3.67
C GLU A 150 19.96 -8.71 5.15
N THR A 151 19.35 -7.56 5.45
CA THR A 151 19.11 -7.12 6.82
C THR A 151 18.22 -8.10 7.59
N ALA A 152 17.15 -8.59 6.97
CA ALA A 152 16.25 -9.56 7.59
C ALA A 152 16.97 -10.87 7.95
N GLU A 153 17.82 -11.37 7.06
CA GLU A 153 18.62 -12.58 7.26
C GLU A 153 19.68 -12.39 8.36
N LYS A 154 20.45 -11.30 8.30
CA LYS A 154 21.50 -10.97 9.29
C LYS A 154 20.95 -10.93 10.71
N HIS A 155 19.82 -10.23 10.90
CA HIS A 155 19.23 -10.04 12.23
C HIS A 155 18.18 -11.10 12.60
N LYS A 156 17.95 -12.10 11.73
CA LYS A 156 16.94 -13.16 11.90
C LYS A 156 15.53 -12.61 12.20
N VAL A 157 15.16 -11.54 11.51
CA VAL A 157 13.86 -10.87 11.66
C VAL A 157 13.09 -10.96 10.34
N SER A 158 11.76 -11.06 10.43
CA SER A 158 10.92 -11.08 9.23
C SER A 158 11.15 -9.84 8.35
N TYR A 159 11.14 -10.02 7.03
CA TYR A 159 11.18 -8.93 6.05
C TYR A 159 10.23 -7.78 6.38
N ASN A 160 8.99 -8.11 6.75
CA ASN A 160 7.95 -7.14 7.06
C ASN A 160 8.30 -6.31 8.30
N ASN A 161 9.00 -6.89 9.28
CA ASN A 161 9.46 -6.15 10.46
C ASN A 161 10.52 -5.12 10.08
N VAL A 162 11.55 -5.53 9.34
CA VAL A 162 12.61 -4.62 8.86
C VAL A 162 11.98 -3.46 8.08
N TYR A 163 11.12 -3.78 7.11
CA TYR A 163 10.42 -2.76 6.33
C TYR A 163 9.65 -1.80 7.24
N SER A 164 8.82 -2.32 8.16
CA SER A 164 8.02 -1.48 9.06
C SER A 164 8.89 -0.59 9.96
N TRP A 165 10.01 -1.11 10.47
CA TRP A 165 10.91 -0.40 11.37
C TRP A 165 11.65 0.71 10.63
N VAL A 166 12.21 0.42 9.46
CA VAL A 166 12.85 1.43 8.61
C VAL A 166 11.88 2.55 8.24
N GLN A 167 10.64 2.23 7.86
CA GLN A 167 9.64 3.25 7.51
C GLN A 167 9.26 4.11 8.73
N LYS A 168 9.04 3.50 9.90
CA LYS A 168 8.78 4.25 11.13
C LYS A 168 9.95 5.13 11.55
N TYR A 169 11.17 4.63 11.38
CA TYR A 169 12.38 5.40 11.67
C TYR A 169 12.56 6.58 10.73
N LYS A 170 12.34 6.40 9.42
CA LYS A 170 12.37 7.52 8.45
C LYS A 170 11.33 8.59 8.76
N LYS A 171 10.14 8.19 9.24
CA LYS A 171 9.03 9.11 9.51
C LYS A 171 9.10 9.80 10.88
N TYR A 172 9.58 9.09 11.91
CA TYR A 172 9.48 9.52 13.31
C TYR A 172 10.83 9.45 14.06
N GLY A 173 11.93 9.16 13.36
CA GLY A 173 13.23 8.93 13.96
C GLY A 173 13.26 7.70 14.88
N PRO A 174 14.25 7.61 15.79
CA PRO A 174 14.36 6.52 16.76
C PRO A 174 13.07 6.28 17.56
N ASN A 175 12.33 7.34 17.87
CA ASN A 175 11.10 7.29 18.65
C ASN A 175 9.97 6.51 17.96
N GLY A 176 10.01 6.36 16.63
CA GLY A 176 9.05 5.54 15.88
C GLY A 176 9.16 4.04 16.16
N LEU A 177 10.27 3.58 16.73
CA LEU A 177 10.51 2.16 17.04
C LEU A 177 10.06 1.75 18.44
N ILE A 178 9.62 2.73 19.26
CA ILE A 178 9.09 2.50 20.60
C ILE A 178 7.76 1.75 20.48
N ASP A 179 7.59 0.69 21.27
CA ASP A 179 6.37 -0.12 21.28
C ASP A 179 5.24 0.63 22.00
N SER A 180 4.26 1.11 21.25
CA SER A 180 3.10 1.84 21.77
C SER A 180 1.80 1.00 21.73
N ARG A 181 1.89 -0.33 21.64
CA ARG A 181 0.69 -1.18 21.65
C ARG A 181 -0.05 -1.03 22.99
N GLY A 182 -1.32 -0.63 22.93
CA GLY A 182 -2.18 -0.45 24.11
C GLY A 182 -1.90 0.81 24.95
N ARG A 183 -1.01 1.72 24.51
CA ARG A 183 -0.72 2.99 25.19
C ARG A 183 -0.94 4.15 24.23
N ARG A 184 -1.43 5.29 24.75
CA ARG A 184 -1.55 6.54 23.97
C ARG A 184 -0.16 6.87 23.37
N LYS A 185 -0.12 7.24 22.09
CA LYS A 185 1.11 7.63 21.40
C LYS A 185 1.80 8.74 22.22
N PRO A 186 3.13 8.69 22.46
CA PRO A 186 3.87 9.77 23.08
C PRO A 186 3.56 11.12 22.41
N SER A 187 3.38 12.17 23.20
CA SER A 187 2.91 13.52 22.83
C SER A 187 3.66 14.20 21.67
N ILE A 188 4.84 13.70 21.31
CA ILE A 188 5.67 14.18 20.20
C ILE A 188 5.14 13.72 18.83
N ILE A 189 4.23 12.74 18.78
CA ILE A 189 3.73 12.11 17.55
C ILE A 189 2.34 12.64 17.14
N GLN A 190 1.71 13.52 17.92
CA GLN A 190 0.48 14.17 17.48
C GLN A 190 0.84 15.16 16.36
N THR A 191 0.34 14.91 15.15
CA THR A 191 0.25 15.92 14.10
C THR A 191 -0.37 17.18 14.73
N GLU A 192 0.04 18.39 14.34
CA GLU A 192 -0.54 19.65 14.84
C GLU A 192 -2.08 19.58 14.89
N GLU A 193 -2.70 19.02 13.86
CA GLU A 193 -4.15 18.80 13.77
C GLU A 193 -4.73 17.87 14.86
N GLU A 194 -4.01 16.83 15.27
CA GLU A 194 -4.42 15.94 16.36
C GLU A 194 -4.28 16.66 17.71
N LYS A 195 -3.24 17.46 17.91
CA LYS A 195 -3.10 18.30 19.12
C LYS A 195 -4.26 19.28 19.22
N LEU A 196 -4.53 20.01 18.15
CA LEU A 196 -5.64 20.96 18.07
C LEU A 196 -6.98 20.28 18.37
N ARG A 197 -7.22 19.07 17.84
CA ARG A 197 -8.46 18.32 18.14
C ARG A 197 -8.58 17.93 19.61
N THR A 198 -7.49 17.49 20.23
CA THR A 198 -7.51 17.14 21.67
C THR A 198 -7.68 18.36 22.56
N GLU A 199 -7.05 19.48 22.21
CA GLU A 199 -7.18 20.74 22.93
C GLU A 199 -8.59 21.33 22.78
N LEU A 200 -9.16 21.31 21.57
CA LEU A 200 -10.55 21.68 21.34
C LEU A 200 -11.53 20.84 22.15
N ALA A 201 -11.33 19.52 22.22
CA ALA A 201 -12.18 18.64 23.00
C ALA A 201 -12.08 18.95 24.51
N ALA A 202 -10.87 19.18 25.03
CA ALA A 202 -10.65 19.54 26.42
C ALA A 202 -11.24 20.92 26.77
N LEU A 203 -11.06 21.92 25.90
CA LEU A 203 -11.64 23.26 26.06
C LEU A 203 -13.17 23.21 26.02
N LYS A 204 -13.76 22.40 25.14
CA LYS A 204 -15.21 22.23 25.04
C LYS A 204 -15.81 21.60 26.30
N ALA A 205 -15.16 20.55 26.83
CA ALA A 205 -15.58 19.92 28.08
C ALA A 205 -15.47 20.89 29.27
N ARG A 206 -14.42 21.73 29.31
CA ARG A 206 -14.27 22.78 30.33
C ARG A 206 -15.35 23.85 30.22
N ASN A 207 -15.70 24.27 29.01
CA ASN A 207 -16.79 25.24 28.81
C ASN A 207 -18.14 24.69 29.24
N GLU A 208 -18.45 23.44 28.88
CA GLU A 208 -19.69 22.78 29.30
C GLU A 208 -19.79 22.69 30.83
N TYR A 209 -18.68 22.33 31.50
CA TYR A 209 -18.60 22.36 32.95
C TYR A 209 -18.86 23.76 33.52
N LEU A 210 -18.20 24.80 33.00
CA LEU A 210 -18.40 26.18 33.46
C LEU A 210 -19.82 26.70 33.18
N GLU A 211 -20.45 26.28 32.08
CA GLU A 211 -21.85 26.63 31.77
C GLU A 211 -22.81 26.01 32.77
N THR A 212 -22.62 24.74 33.12
CA THR A 212 -23.44 24.06 34.15
C THR A 212 -23.24 24.67 35.54
N GLU A 213 -22.01 25.02 35.90
CA GLU A 213 -21.70 25.71 37.16
C GLU A 213 -22.35 27.11 37.21
N ASN A 214 -22.24 27.89 36.13
CA ASN A 214 -22.89 29.19 36.02
C ASN A 214 -24.42 29.08 36.08
N ALA A 215 -25.02 28.04 35.48
CA ALA A 215 -26.44 27.79 35.56
C ALA A 215 -26.88 27.44 36.99
N ALA A 216 -26.09 26.65 37.72
CA ALA A 216 -26.33 26.33 39.12
C ALA A 216 -26.24 27.58 40.01
N LEU A 217 -25.21 28.42 39.82
CA LEU A 217 -25.06 29.69 40.54
C LEU A 217 -26.22 30.66 40.26
N LYS A 218 -26.71 30.73 39.03
CA LYS A 218 -27.91 31.52 38.70
C LYS A 218 -29.15 31.02 39.43
N LYS A 219 -29.35 29.70 39.51
CA LYS A 219 -30.47 29.11 40.28
C LYS A 219 -30.35 29.39 41.78
N LEU A 220 -29.14 29.31 42.36
CA LEU A 220 -28.92 29.65 43.76
C LEU A 220 -29.26 31.11 44.05
N LYS A 221 -28.81 32.04 43.20
CA LYS A 221 -29.17 33.46 43.32
C LYS A 221 -30.68 33.70 43.18
N GLU A 222 -31.36 32.92 42.36
CA GLU A 222 -32.82 33.01 42.23
C GLU A 222 -33.53 32.55 43.50
N VAL A 223 -33.14 31.39 44.04
CA VAL A 223 -33.68 30.89 45.32
C VAL A 223 -33.40 31.87 46.46
N GLU A 224 -32.20 32.45 46.52
CA GLU A 224 -31.88 33.50 47.49
C GLU A 224 -32.78 34.74 47.32
N ARG A 225 -33.02 35.20 46.08
CA ARG A 225 -33.95 36.31 45.81
C ARG A 225 -35.39 35.97 46.20
N GLU A 226 -35.85 34.75 45.92
CA GLU A 226 -37.18 34.27 46.31
C GLU A 226 -37.31 34.23 47.84
N LEU A 227 -36.34 33.68 48.57
CA LEU A 227 -36.32 33.66 50.04
C LEU A 227 -36.36 35.08 50.63
N MET A 228 -35.58 36.01 50.05
CA MET A 228 -35.54 37.40 50.51
C MET A 228 -36.85 38.16 50.20
N SER A 229 -37.52 37.85 49.09
CA SER A 229 -38.84 38.40 48.74
C SER A 229 -39.98 37.82 49.60
N GLY A 230 -39.95 36.51 49.89
CA GLY A 230 -40.90 35.82 50.77
C GLY A 230 -40.87 36.34 52.20
N GLY A 231 -39.67 36.67 52.71
CA GLY A 231 -39.48 37.33 54.01
C GLY A 231 -40.01 38.76 54.10
N GLN A 232 -40.12 39.48 52.97
CA GLN A 232 -40.74 40.80 52.92
C GLN A 232 -42.28 40.72 52.91
N ASN A 233 -42.86 39.71 52.26
CA ASN A 233 -44.31 39.48 52.26
C ASN A 233 -44.83 39.02 53.63
N THR A 234 -44.09 38.19 54.36
CA THR A 234 -44.45 37.82 55.75
C THR A 234 -44.37 39.02 56.70
N LYS A 235 -43.36 39.89 56.54
CA LYS A 235 -43.23 41.12 57.34
C LYS A 235 -44.31 42.17 57.03
N ARG A 236 -44.82 42.23 55.78
CA ARG A 236 -45.97 43.08 55.41
C ARG A 236 -47.30 42.56 55.98
N ASN A 237 -47.55 41.24 55.91
CA ASN A 237 -48.77 40.64 56.45
C ASN A 237 -48.85 40.69 57.99
N LEU A 238 -47.72 40.54 58.71
CA LEU A 238 -47.70 40.73 60.17
C LEU A 238 -47.99 42.18 60.61
N LYS A 239 -47.72 43.17 59.76
CA LYS A 239 -48.03 44.58 60.04
C LYS A 239 -49.50 44.92 59.80
N GLN A 240 -50.22 44.22 58.91
CA GLN A 240 -51.66 44.42 58.70
C GLN A 240 -52.55 43.72 59.75
N SER A 241 -52.06 42.67 60.41
CA SER A 241 -52.79 41.94 61.46
C SER A 241 -52.75 42.60 62.86
N LYS A 242 -52.10 43.76 63.01
CA LYS A 242 -51.90 44.44 64.29
C LYS A 242 -52.72 45.73 64.49
N ASN A 243 -53.71 45.98 63.64
CA ASN A 243 -54.70 47.04 63.84
C ASN A 243 -56.09 46.44 64.06
#